data_AF-A0A1I3WGB2-F1
#
_entry.id   AF-A0A1I3WGB2-F1
#
_cell.length_a   1.000
_cell.length_b   1.000
_cell.length_c   1.000
_cell.angle_alpha   90.00
_cell.angle_beta   90.00
_cell.angle_gamma   90.00
#
_symmetry.space_group_name_H-M   'P 1'
#
loop_
_entity.id
_entity.type
_entity.pdbx_description
1 polymer ?
#
loop_
_entity_poly.entity_id
_entity_poly.type
_entity_poly.pdbx_seq_one_letter_code
_entity_poly.pdbx_strand_id
1 'polypeptide(L)'
;MSLRVHGLPMGGGDPPSVPTAPDGWATRLAKLIPAEALGLYGAATGVLPPMDNTTLRLVFLIIIAAACLAMSIAIRYKSTSLATGRPQVWAIVISSVSFVIWLMSLGIPNSPIPIPQELAFIPTIIAVIWTTAIGVFYRGDTGEGSS
;
A
#
# COMPACT_ATOMS: atom_id res chain seq x y z
N MET A 1 53.69 25.38 21.15
CA MET A 1 52.79 24.61 22.03
C MET A 1 52.02 23.62 21.17
N SER A 2 52.42 22.35 21.23
CA SER A 2 51.84 21.24 20.47
C SER A 2 51.16 20.32 21.46
N LEU A 3 49.83 20.22 21.39
CA LEU A 3 49.04 19.29 22.21
C LEU A 3 48.98 17.95 21.47
N ARG A 4 49.80 16.99 21.91
CA ARG A 4 49.64 15.58 21.58
C ARG A 4 48.45 15.03 22.38
N VAL A 5 47.33 14.76 21.69
CA VAL A 5 46.28 13.89 22.22
C VAL A 5 46.64 12.45 21.88
N HIS A 6 46.93 11.68 22.92
CA HIS A 6 47.34 10.28 22.83
C HIS A 6 46.13 9.39 23.12
N GLY A 7 45.65 8.68 22.09
CA GLY A 7 44.99 7.37 22.23
C GLY A 7 43.46 7.31 22.32
N LEU A 8 42.83 6.79 21.26
CA LEU A 8 41.88 5.68 21.35
C LEU A 8 42.12 4.82 20.10
N PRO A 9 42.36 3.50 20.22
CA PRO A 9 42.45 2.64 19.05
C PRO A 9 41.10 2.71 18.31
N MET A 10 41.14 3.14 17.05
CA MET A 10 40.03 2.97 16.12
C MET A 10 39.91 1.48 15.85
N GLY A 11 39.32 0.76 16.81
CA GLY A 11 38.85 -0.60 16.61
C GLY A 11 37.86 -0.53 15.47
N GLY A 12 38.19 -1.21 14.37
CA GLY A 12 37.31 -1.43 13.22
C GLY A 12 36.15 -2.33 13.62
N GLY A 13 35.28 -1.82 14.49
CA GLY A 13 33.94 -2.36 14.69
C GLY A 13 33.05 -1.74 13.64
N ASP A 14 32.48 -2.58 12.78
CA ASP A 14 31.32 -2.20 11.99
C ASP A 14 30.31 -1.47 12.89
N PRO A 15 29.63 -0.41 12.40
CA PRO A 15 28.58 0.23 13.17
C PRO A 15 27.63 -0.86 13.65
N PRO A 16 27.17 -0.85 14.92
CA PRO A 16 26.29 -1.88 15.44
C PRO A 16 25.12 -2.03 14.48
N SER A 17 25.00 -3.22 13.88
CA SER A 17 23.88 -3.58 13.03
C SER A 17 22.64 -3.51 13.88
N VAL A 18 21.97 -2.35 13.86
CA VAL A 18 20.71 -2.13 14.55
C VAL A 18 19.80 -3.26 14.08
N PRO A 19 19.38 -4.18 14.97
CA PRO A 19 18.42 -5.18 14.60
C PRO A 19 17.19 -4.42 14.11
N THR A 20 16.82 -4.57 12.85
CA THR A 20 15.62 -3.97 12.28
C THR A 20 14.45 -4.49 13.09
N ALA A 21 14.01 -3.68 14.06
CA ALA A 21 12.86 -4.01 14.88
C ALA A 21 11.71 -4.37 13.93
N PRO A 22 10.94 -5.45 14.22
CA PRO A 22 9.81 -5.81 13.40
C PRO A 22 8.96 -4.56 13.18
N ASP A 23 8.62 -4.24 11.93
CA ASP A 23 7.89 -3.02 11.58
C ASP A 23 6.75 -2.79 12.58
N GLY A 24 6.64 -1.59 13.16
CA GLY A 24 5.55 -1.26 14.06
C GLY A 24 4.19 -1.44 13.37
N TRP A 25 3.13 -1.69 14.15
CA TRP A 25 1.77 -1.89 13.63
C TRP A 25 1.33 -0.79 12.65
N ALA A 26 1.62 0.47 12.95
CA ALA A 26 1.34 1.60 12.08
C ALA A 26 2.11 1.53 10.75
N THR A 27 3.38 1.12 10.77
CA THR A 27 4.19 0.92 9.57
C THR A 27 3.66 -0.21 8.70
N ARG A 28 3.14 -1.29 9.31
CA ARG A 28 2.49 -2.39 8.58
C ARG A 28 1.21 -1.92 7.90
N LEU A 29 0.35 -1.21 8.64
CA LEU A 29 -0.85 -0.62 8.05
C LEU A 29 -0.53 0.35 6.91
N ALA A 30 0.46 1.23 7.09
CA ALA A 30 0.89 2.17 6.05
C ALA A 30 1.43 1.45 4.80
N LYS A 31 2.08 0.29 4.95
CA LYS A 31 2.51 -0.53 3.81
C LYS A 31 1.34 -1.20 3.08
N LEU A 32 0.21 -1.43 3.76
CA LEU A 32 -0.91 -2.24 3.29
C LEU A 32 -2.05 -1.41 2.71
N ILE A 33 -2.25 -0.19 3.20
CA ILE A 33 -3.19 0.76 2.62
C ILE A 33 -2.52 1.41 1.40
N PRO A 34 -3.01 1.20 0.17
CA PRO A 34 -2.46 1.83 -1.02
C PRO A 34 -2.95 3.28 -1.09
N ALA A 35 -2.52 4.11 -0.13
CA ALA A 35 -2.90 5.51 -0.03
C ALA A 35 -2.47 6.29 -1.29
N GLU A 36 -1.34 5.90 -1.87
CA GLU A 36 -0.87 6.41 -3.16
C GLU A 36 -1.84 6.13 -4.30
N ALA A 37 -2.41 4.91 -4.35
CA ALA A 37 -3.32 4.51 -5.42
C ALA A 37 -4.71 5.13 -5.24
N LEU A 38 -5.18 5.21 -3.99
CA LEU A 38 -6.46 5.87 -3.66
C LEU A 38 -6.40 7.37 -3.90
N GLY A 39 -5.30 8.02 -3.52
CA GLY A 39 -5.05 9.43 -3.81
C GLY A 39 -4.99 9.70 -5.32
N LEU A 40 -4.28 8.85 -6.07
CA LEU A 40 -4.19 8.96 -7.53
C LEU A 40 -5.55 8.73 -8.20
N TYR A 41 -6.31 7.73 -7.77
CA TYR A 41 -7.66 7.48 -8.25
C TYR A 41 -8.58 8.67 -7.99
N GLY A 42 -8.59 9.19 -6.75
CA GLY A 42 -9.38 10.36 -6.38
C GLY A 42 -9.03 11.59 -7.23
N ALA A 43 -7.73 11.86 -7.42
CA ALA A 43 -7.28 12.95 -8.27
C ALA A 43 -7.70 12.77 -9.74
N ALA A 44 -7.53 11.57 -10.30
CA ALA A 44 -7.88 11.28 -11.68
C ALA A 44 -9.39 11.38 -11.94
N THR A 45 -10.22 10.89 -11.01
CA THR A 45 -11.69 11.01 -11.11
C THR A 45 -12.18 12.45 -10.97
N GLY A 46 -11.46 13.30 -10.22
CA GLY A 46 -11.78 14.72 -10.07
C GLY A 46 -11.57 15.56 -11.34
N VAL A 47 -10.77 15.07 -12.30
CA VAL A 47 -10.54 15.74 -13.59
C VAL A 47 -11.57 15.32 -14.65
N LEU A 48 -12.38 14.30 -14.39
CA LEU A 48 -13.40 13.85 -15.32
C LEU A 48 -14.47 14.95 -15.50
N PRO A 49 -14.79 15.35 -16.74
CA PRO A 49 -15.87 16.28 -16.98
C PRO A 49 -17.22 15.66 -16.55
N PRO A 50 -18.24 16.49 -16.26
CA PRO A 50 -19.60 16.00 -16.08
C PRO A 50 -20.01 15.20 -17.32
N MET A 51 -20.51 13.99 -17.10
CA MET A 51 -20.92 13.08 -18.17
C MET A 51 -22.36 12.64 -17.88
N ASP A 52 -23.26 12.93 -18.82
CA ASP A 52 -24.66 12.51 -18.74
C ASP A 52 -24.81 11.00 -18.98
N ASN A 53 -23.88 10.43 -19.75
CA ASN A 53 -23.84 9.00 -20.03
C ASN A 53 -23.17 8.23 -18.88
N THR A 54 -24.00 7.64 -18.02
CA THR A 54 -23.55 6.84 -16.85
C THR A 54 -22.66 5.67 -17.25
N THR A 55 -22.95 4.98 -18.36
CA THR A 55 -22.15 3.85 -18.85
C THR A 55 -20.75 4.30 -19.23
N LEU A 56 -20.65 5.41 -19.97
CA LEU A 56 -19.37 5.95 -20.43
C LEU A 56 -18.53 6.46 -19.25
N ARG A 57 -19.16 7.10 -18.25
CA ARG A 57 -18.51 7.45 -16.98
C ARG A 57 -17.96 6.21 -16.28
N LEU A 58 -18.75 5.15 -16.16
CA LEU A 58 -18.35 3.90 -15.51
C LEU A 58 -17.16 3.24 -16.21
N VAL A 59 -17.12 3.25 -17.55
CA VAL A 59 -15.96 2.77 -18.32
C VAL A 59 -14.70 3.55 -17.96
N PHE A 60 -14.77 4.89 -17.87
CA PHE A 60 -13.62 5.69 -17.46
C PHE A 60 -13.17 5.38 -16.03
N LEU A 61 -14.10 5.21 -15.08
CA LEU A 61 -13.77 4.83 -13.71
C LEU A 61 -13.04 3.48 -13.67
N ILE A 62 -13.50 2.48 -14.45
CA ILE A 62 -12.83 1.18 -14.55
C ILE A 62 -11.42 1.33 -15.14
N ILE A 63 -11.26 2.11 -16.22
CA ILE A 63 -9.94 2.33 -16.84
C ILE A 63 -8.99 3.00 -15.85
N ILE A 64 -9.44 4.03 -15.12
CA ILE A 64 -8.63 4.71 -14.11
C ILE A 64 -8.27 3.77 -12.96
N ALA A 65 -9.24 2.99 -12.46
CA ALA A 65 -9.00 2.00 -11.41
C ALA A 65 -7.97 0.94 -11.85
N ALA A 66 -8.12 0.41 -13.07
CA ALA A 66 -7.19 -0.57 -13.63
C ALA A 66 -5.78 0.02 -13.82
N ALA A 67 -5.68 1.27 -14.29
CA ALA A 67 -4.40 1.97 -14.43
C ALA A 67 -3.72 2.20 -13.07
N CYS A 68 -4.48 2.63 -12.05
CA CYS A 68 -3.96 2.80 -10.68
C CYS A 68 -3.48 1.47 -10.10
N LEU A 69 -4.26 0.39 -10.27
CA LEU A 69 -3.89 -0.94 -9.82
C LEU A 69 -2.61 -1.44 -10.51
N ALA A 70 -2.52 -1.31 -11.83
CA ALA A 70 -1.34 -1.70 -12.59
C ALA A 70 -0.10 -0.91 -12.16
N MET A 71 -0.24 0.41 -11.93
CA MET A 71 0.84 1.26 -11.43
C MET A 71 1.31 0.82 -10.03
N SER A 72 0.39 0.55 -9.11
CA SER A 72 0.71 0.05 -7.77
C SER A 72 1.44 -1.28 -7.80
N ILE A 73 1.00 -2.23 -8.64
CA ILE A 73 1.67 -3.51 -8.84
C ILE A 73 3.08 -3.29 -9.41
N ALA A 74 3.23 -2.43 -10.43
CA ALA A 74 4.52 -2.15 -11.06
C ALA A 74 5.53 -1.52 -10.08
N ILE A 75 5.10 -0.55 -9.27
CA ILE A 75 5.94 0.11 -8.25
C ILE A 75 6.40 -0.91 -7.22
N ARG A 76 5.48 -1.75 -6.71
CA ARG A 76 5.79 -2.77 -5.71
C ARG A 76 6.73 -3.84 -6.27
N TYR A 77 6.46 -4.30 -7.49
CA TYR A 77 7.31 -5.28 -8.19
C TYR A 77 8.74 -4.75 -8.38
N LYS A 78 8.89 -3.50 -8.86
CA LYS A 78 10.20 -2.86 -9.04
C LYS A 78 10.92 -2.68 -7.70
N SER A 79 10.22 -2.16 -6.68
CA SER A 79 10.76 -1.94 -5.34
C SER A 79 11.24 -3.22 -4.69
N THR A 80 10.53 -4.34 -4.86
CA THR A 80 10.96 -5.61 -4.29
C THR A 80 12.09 -6.28 -5.06
N SER A 81 12.18 -6.09 -6.38
CA SER A 81 13.34 -6.58 -7.16
C SER A 81 14.67 -5.96 -6.73
N LEU A 82 14.63 -4.74 -6.17
CA LEU A 82 15.79 -3.99 -5.71
C LEU A 82 16.23 -4.34 -4.27
N ALA A 83 15.34 -4.87 -3.43
CA ALA A 83 15.59 -4.95 -1.98
C ALA A 83 16.03 -6.35 -1.49
N THR A 84 15.48 -7.44 -2.01
CA THR A 84 15.66 -8.78 -1.38
C THR A 84 15.66 -9.97 -2.35
N GLY A 85 15.56 -9.76 -3.66
CA GLY A 85 15.64 -10.85 -4.65
C GLY A 85 14.45 -11.82 -4.67
N ARG A 86 13.49 -11.70 -3.74
CA ARG A 86 12.23 -12.47 -3.75
C ARG A 86 11.04 -11.50 -3.72
N PRO A 87 10.18 -11.48 -4.75
CA PRO A 87 9.00 -10.63 -4.73
C PRO A 87 8.11 -11.00 -3.53
N GLN A 88 7.74 -10.02 -2.72
CA GLN A 88 6.75 -10.16 -1.65
C GLN A 88 5.36 -10.22 -2.29
N VAL A 89 5.10 -11.31 -3.01
CA VAL A 89 3.88 -11.53 -3.77
C VAL A 89 2.64 -11.37 -2.88
N TRP A 90 2.72 -11.82 -1.62
CA TRP A 90 1.65 -11.66 -0.64
C TRP A 90 1.32 -10.21 -0.32
N ALA A 91 2.33 -9.33 -0.19
CA ALA A 91 2.09 -7.90 0.04
C ALA A 91 1.40 -7.24 -1.17
N ILE A 92 1.75 -7.65 -2.39
CA ILE A 92 1.14 -7.15 -3.63
C ILE A 92 -0.34 -7.58 -3.71
N VAL A 93 -0.62 -8.86 -3.44
CA VAL A 93 -1.99 -9.39 -3.46
C VAL A 93 -2.85 -8.69 -2.42
N ILE A 94 -2.36 -8.55 -1.19
CA ILE A 94 -3.11 -7.90 -0.10
C ILE A 94 -3.38 -6.42 -0.42
N SER A 95 -2.38 -5.71 -0.93
CA SER A 95 -2.53 -4.30 -1.36
C SER A 95 -3.56 -4.17 -2.49
N SER A 96 -3.53 -5.09 -3.46
CA SER A 96 -4.47 -5.12 -4.59
C SER A 96 -5.92 -5.35 -4.14
N VAL A 97 -6.15 -6.36 -3.27
CA VAL A 97 -7.47 -6.64 -2.71
C VAL A 97 -7.97 -5.45 -1.88
N SER A 98 -7.09 -4.86 -1.07
CA SER A 98 -7.44 -3.70 -0.25
C SER A 98 -7.86 -2.52 -1.12
N PHE A 99 -7.14 -2.25 -2.22
CA PHE A 99 -7.51 -1.19 -3.17
C PHE A 99 -8.93 -1.37 -3.72
N VAL A 100 -9.27 -2.59 -4.16
CA VAL A 100 -10.60 -2.89 -4.72
C VAL A 100 -11.71 -2.69 -3.68
N ILE A 101 -11.51 -3.17 -2.45
CA ILE A 101 -12.48 -3.00 -1.35
C ILE A 101 -12.70 -1.50 -1.06
N TRP A 102 -11.62 -0.72 -1.06
CA TRP A 102 -11.72 0.73 -0.86
C TRP A 102 -12.43 1.44 -2.02
N LEU A 103 -12.21 1.02 -3.27
CA LEU A 103 -12.94 1.57 -4.42
C LEU A 103 -14.44 1.28 -4.36
N MET A 104 -14.84 0.11 -3.87
CA MET A 104 -16.26 -0.21 -3.62
C MET A 104 -16.86 0.70 -2.54
N SER A 105 -16.06 1.08 -1.53
CA SER A 105 -16.49 1.94 -0.43
C SER A 105 -16.76 3.39 -0.83
N LEU A 106 -16.27 3.84 -2.00
CA LEU A 106 -16.52 5.19 -2.51
C LEU A 106 -17.99 5.42 -2.91
N GLY A 107 -18.74 4.36 -3.19
CA GLY A 107 -20.15 4.43 -3.60
C GLY A 107 -20.38 5.17 -4.93
N ILE A 108 -21.65 5.32 -5.31
CA ILE A 108 -22.05 6.07 -6.50
C ILE A 108 -21.84 7.58 -6.22
N PRO A 109 -21.28 8.37 -7.16
CA PRO A 109 -20.97 8.06 -8.56
C PRO A 109 -19.48 7.82 -8.85
N ASN A 110 -18.68 7.52 -7.82
CA ASN A 110 -17.22 7.50 -7.89
C ASN A 110 -16.63 6.09 -7.80
N SER A 111 -17.43 5.09 -7.44
CA SER A 111 -17.03 3.70 -7.45
C SER A 111 -17.09 3.13 -8.88
N PRO A 112 -16.07 2.38 -9.32
CA PRO A 112 -16.11 1.65 -10.58
C PRO A 112 -17.00 0.41 -10.52
N ILE A 113 -17.51 0.06 -9.32
CA ILE A 113 -18.40 -1.08 -9.10
C ILE A 113 -19.73 -0.52 -8.58
N PRO A 114 -20.79 -0.48 -9.41
CA PRO A 114 -22.07 0.08 -9.01
C PRO A 114 -22.74 -0.86 -8.02
N ILE A 115 -22.89 -0.40 -6.78
CA ILE A 115 -23.63 -1.09 -5.72
C ILE A 115 -24.90 -0.28 -5.45
N PRO A 116 -26.07 -0.92 -5.28
CA PRO A 116 -27.30 -0.23 -4.91
C PRO A 116 -27.09 0.63 -3.65
N GLN A 117 -27.69 1.82 -3.60
CA GLN A 117 -27.45 2.79 -2.53
C GLN A 117 -27.82 2.22 -1.16
N GLU A 118 -28.88 1.42 -1.08
CA GLU A 118 -29.29 0.69 0.13
C GLU A 118 -28.22 -0.28 0.66
N LEU A 119 -27.29 -0.74 -0.18
CA LEU A 119 -26.21 -1.66 0.18
C LEU A 119 -24.83 -0.98 0.22
N ALA A 120 -24.74 0.32 -0.02
CA ALA A 120 -23.47 1.05 -0.13
C ALA A 120 -22.65 1.08 1.18
N PHE A 121 -23.27 0.77 2.33
CA PHE A 121 -22.58 0.65 3.61
C PHE A 121 -21.79 -0.66 3.76
N ILE A 122 -22.17 -1.71 3.02
CA ILE A 122 -21.57 -3.05 3.15
C ILE A 122 -20.08 -3.05 2.79
N PRO A 123 -19.65 -2.47 1.65
CA PRO A 123 -18.23 -2.42 1.30
C PRO A 123 -17.40 -1.68 2.35
N THR A 124 -17.94 -0.60 2.92
CA THR A 124 -17.25 0.18 3.95
C THR A 124 -17.07 -0.62 5.23
N ILE A 125 -18.08 -1.38 5.66
CA ILE A 125 -17.95 -2.31 6.80
C ILE A 125 -16.88 -3.37 6.49
N ILE A 126 -16.92 -3.96 5.28
CA ILE A 126 -15.92 -4.93 4.84
C ILE A 126 -14.52 -4.30 4.85
N ALA A 127 -14.36 -3.06 4.38
CA ALA A 127 -13.09 -2.34 4.37
C ALA A 127 -12.51 -2.16 5.78
N VAL A 128 -13.35 -1.75 6.74
CA VAL A 128 -12.95 -1.56 8.14
C VAL A 128 -12.57 -2.88 8.79
N ILE A 129 -13.38 -3.93 8.60
CA ILE A 129 -13.09 -5.27 9.14
C ILE A 129 -11.79 -5.82 8.51
N TRP A 130 -11.65 -5.70 7.19
CA TRP A 130 -10.51 -6.20 6.43
C TRP A 130 -9.20 -5.52 6.84
N THR A 131 -9.19 -4.19 6.92
CA THR A 131 -8.00 -3.42 7.33
C THR A 131 -7.61 -3.73 8.78
N THR A 132 -8.60 -3.87 9.66
CA THR A 132 -8.36 -4.25 11.06
C THR A 132 -7.80 -5.68 11.16
N ALA A 133 -8.40 -6.64 10.45
CA ALA A 133 -7.96 -8.02 10.43
C ALA A 133 -6.53 -8.15 9.87
N ILE A 134 -6.22 -7.49 8.76
CA ILE A 134 -4.87 -7.49 8.20
C ILE A 134 -3.85 -6.92 9.18
N GLY A 135 -4.16 -5.83 9.87
CA GLY A 135 -3.25 -5.25 10.86
C GLY A 135 -2.91 -6.22 12.00
N VAL A 136 -3.82 -7.15 12.33
CA VAL A 136 -3.62 -8.17 13.36
C VAL A 136 -2.90 -9.41 12.82
N PHE A 137 -3.31 -9.91 11.64
CA PHE A 137 -2.86 -11.20 11.12
C PHE A 137 -1.63 -11.10 10.20
N TYR A 138 -1.47 -10.00 9.46
CA TYR A 138 -0.33 -9.83 8.57
C TYR A 138 0.88 -9.32 9.35
N ARG A 139 1.73 -10.25 9.77
CA ARG A 139 3.08 -9.95 10.17
C ARG A 139 3.94 -9.93 8.91
N GLY A 140 4.19 -8.73 8.38
CA GLY A 140 5.09 -8.56 7.24
C GLY A 140 6.37 -9.36 7.45
N ASP A 141 6.86 -9.96 6.36
CA ASP A 141 7.94 -10.94 6.31
C ASP A 141 9.02 -10.65 7.37
N THR A 142 8.97 -11.40 8.47
CA THR A 142 10.11 -11.52 9.36
C THR A 142 11.13 -12.24 8.52
N GLY A 143 12.15 -11.52 8.03
CA GLY A 143 13.26 -12.13 7.31
C GLY A 143 13.63 -13.43 8.03
N GLU A 144 13.49 -14.55 7.32
CA GLU A 144 13.77 -15.88 7.83
C GLU A 144 15.22 -15.92 8.30
N GLY A 145 15.42 -15.62 9.57
CA GLY A 145 16.53 -16.09 10.38
C GLY A 145 16.07 -17.33 11.12
N SER A 146 16.04 -18.45 10.42
CA SER A 146 16.17 -19.81 10.97
C SER A 146 16.28 -20.72 9.74
N SER A 147 17.42 -21.25 9.35
CA SER A 147 18.50 -21.88 10.14
C SER A 147 19.73 -22.06 9.26
#